data_AF-A0A959CGD1-F1
#
_entry.id   AF-A0A959CGD1-F1
#
_cell.length_a   1.000
_cell.length_b   1.000
_cell.length_c   1.000
_cell.angle_alpha   90.00
_cell.angle_beta   90.00
_cell.angle_gamma   90.00
#
_symmetry.space_group_name_H-M   'P 1'
#
loop_
_entity.id
_entity.type
_entity.pdbx_description
1 polymer ?
#
loop_
_entity_poly.entity_id
_entity_poly.type
_entity_poly.pdbx_seq_one_letter_code
_entity_poly.pdbx_strand_id
1 'polypeptide(L)'
;MKTFKPYLLILGALLLHSCADYKFHYSRDARGWESNTPPAGLTPAHSVFLVGDAGYLVDGKTSPALILLGEKLRQAGKNSTVVYLGDNIYPDGLEPKDSPGREADEARLKAQLDILKGYKGKVFFIVGNHDWYEHGLDGLDREKKFIEKYLDRDDVVLPKPGCGDPEEIELTDNLTLILIDSQWYIENWDGHSEINDGCEVKSREVFREYVEEAIKGNRNKNMIIAMHHPPYTNGPHGGDFTLKQHLFPLTDLNDNLWIPLPILGSVVQFLRGTVGHPQDASHPKYRELANIVIGAARKNGRFFFASGHEHNLQYTEQDEQFFIVSGAGCKESPSRLGKGTEFAYGHLGFVQLDFYQDGSSWMQYWVPEGDGSTGQVVYRKQVKGPLPDIVEEVADDFPPIPDSVDMPISQTDFKKGKLWSFFWGEHYRDVYNAVVKVPSLKLDEFKGGLKPEKRGGGYQTNSLRFETEDGKQYVVRSIDKDPSRTLGYPFNESFVTEVVKDNFSASHPLSAIPAARLAEAVGIYYTDPKLVYLPAQKELDIYNDEFA
;
A
#
# COMPACT_ATOMS: atom_id res chain seq x y z
N MET A 1 51.09 -34.13 10.04
CA MET A 1 49.70 -33.78 9.66
C MET A 1 49.55 -32.27 9.83
N LYS A 2 49.37 -31.52 8.74
CA LYS A 2 49.20 -30.06 8.78
C LYS A 2 47.85 -29.75 9.42
N THR A 3 47.86 -28.96 10.48
CA THR A 3 46.68 -28.47 11.19
C THR A 3 45.89 -27.56 10.27
N PHE A 4 44.80 -28.08 9.71
CA PHE A 4 43.80 -27.30 8.97
C PHE A 4 43.18 -26.30 9.95
N LYS A 5 43.46 -25.00 9.78
CA LYS A 5 42.96 -23.96 10.69
C LYS A 5 41.49 -23.65 10.36
N PRO A 6 40.53 -23.83 11.29
CA PRO A 6 39.10 -23.61 11.04
C PRO A 6 38.76 -22.17 10.63
N TYR A 7 39.58 -21.19 10.98
CA TYR A 7 39.38 -19.78 10.58
C TYR A 7 39.47 -19.56 9.05
N LEU A 8 40.26 -20.35 8.32
CA LEU A 8 40.33 -20.28 6.85
C LEU A 8 39.07 -20.84 6.18
N LEU A 9 38.38 -21.78 6.84
CA LEU A 9 37.08 -22.28 6.39
C LEU A 9 35.96 -21.26 6.65
N ILE A 10 36.02 -20.51 7.76
CA ILE A 10 35.07 -19.42 8.05
C ILE A 10 35.29 -18.24 7.09
N LEU A 11 36.55 -17.86 6.81
CA LEU A 11 36.87 -16.83 5.83
C LEU A 11 36.48 -17.26 4.40
N GLY A 12 36.67 -18.55 4.06
CA GLY A 12 36.21 -19.14 2.80
C GLY A 12 34.69 -19.22 2.69
N ALA A 13 33.98 -19.50 3.78
CA ALA A 13 32.51 -19.52 3.82
C ALA A 13 31.90 -18.10 3.70
N LEU A 14 32.56 -17.08 4.24
CA LEU A 14 32.18 -15.67 4.04
C LEU A 14 32.37 -15.20 2.59
N LEU A 15 33.31 -15.80 1.85
CA LEU A 15 33.52 -15.54 0.42
C LEU A 15 32.54 -16.31 -0.50
N LEU A 16 31.70 -17.20 0.04
CA LEU A 16 30.69 -17.96 -0.72
C LEU A 16 29.31 -17.28 -0.76
N HIS A 17 29.14 -16.15 -0.06
CA HIS A 17 27.99 -15.28 -0.31
C HIS A 17 28.32 -14.34 -1.46
N SER A 18 27.62 -14.51 -2.59
CA SER A 18 27.74 -13.61 -3.74
C SER A 18 27.46 -12.19 -3.28
N CYS A 19 28.45 -11.30 -3.41
CA CYS A 19 28.25 -9.87 -3.18
C CYS A 19 27.20 -9.31 -4.15
N ALA A 20 26.58 -8.20 -3.77
CA ALA A 20 25.73 -7.46 -4.68
C ALA A 20 26.57 -6.87 -5.84
N ASP A 21 25.99 -6.83 -7.03
CA ASP A 21 26.59 -6.22 -8.21
C ASP A 21 25.51 -5.63 -9.15
N TYR A 22 25.92 -5.09 -10.29
CA TYR A 22 25.02 -4.39 -11.22
C TYR A 22 24.46 -5.28 -12.33
N LYS A 23 24.77 -6.58 -12.35
CA LYS A 23 24.44 -7.48 -13.46
C LYS A 23 23.02 -8.00 -13.35
N PHE A 24 22.54 -8.64 -14.42
CA PHE A 24 21.30 -9.40 -14.38
C PHE A 24 21.45 -10.63 -13.50
N HIS A 25 20.52 -10.80 -12.57
CA HIS A 25 20.38 -11.98 -11.75
C HIS A 25 19.02 -12.62 -11.98
N TYR A 26 19.02 -13.91 -12.30
CA TYR A 26 17.80 -14.71 -12.44
C TYR A 26 17.90 -15.92 -11.52
N SER A 27 16.86 -16.14 -10.71
CA SER A 27 16.69 -17.39 -9.98
C SER A 27 16.60 -18.57 -10.94
N ARG A 28 16.65 -19.79 -10.41
CA ARG A 28 16.54 -21.00 -11.24
C ARG A 28 15.23 -21.03 -12.04
N ASP A 29 14.13 -20.59 -11.43
CA ASP A 29 12.79 -20.65 -12.01
C ASP A 29 12.50 -19.45 -12.94
N ALA A 30 13.24 -18.35 -12.77
CA ALA A 30 13.17 -17.16 -13.62
C ALA A 30 13.96 -17.29 -14.93
N ARG A 31 14.82 -18.31 -15.08
CA ARG A 31 15.58 -18.55 -16.33
C ARG A 31 14.65 -19.02 -17.45
N GLY A 32 14.91 -18.57 -18.68
CA GLY A 32 14.07 -18.90 -19.83
C GLY A 32 12.77 -18.10 -19.89
N TRP A 33 12.66 -17.01 -19.12
CA TRP A 33 11.53 -16.08 -19.12
C TRP A 33 11.21 -15.54 -20.52
N GLU A 34 12.17 -15.54 -21.44
CA GLU A 34 12.00 -15.10 -22.83
C GLU A 34 10.89 -15.89 -23.54
N SER A 35 10.74 -17.18 -23.19
CA SER A 35 9.69 -18.05 -23.69
C SER A 35 8.32 -17.83 -23.04
N ASN A 36 8.30 -17.20 -21.85
CA ASN A 36 7.09 -16.89 -21.10
C ASN A 36 6.45 -15.64 -21.71
N THR A 37 5.51 -15.79 -22.64
CA THR A 37 4.85 -14.69 -23.37
C THR A 37 3.37 -14.60 -23.03
N PRO A 38 2.79 -13.39 -22.94
CA PRO A 38 1.34 -13.24 -22.84
C PRO A 38 0.64 -13.95 -23.98
N PRO A 39 -0.53 -14.58 -23.76
CA PRO A 39 -1.27 -15.25 -24.82
C PRO A 39 -1.54 -14.29 -25.99
N ALA A 40 -1.28 -14.77 -27.21
CA ALA A 40 -1.43 -13.96 -28.41
C ALA A 40 -2.88 -13.47 -28.57
N GLY A 41 -3.05 -12.18 -28.88
CA GLY A 41 -4.35 -11.57 -29.13
C GLY A 41 -5.10 -11.06 -27.89
N LEU A 42 -4.57 -11.26 -26.67
CA LEU A 42 -5.11 -10.62 -25.48
C LEU A 42 -4.62 -9.16 -25.41
N THR A 43 -5.56 -8.23 -25.22
CA THR A 43 -5.26 -6.83 -24.94
C THR A 43 -5.47 -6.58 -23.45
N PRO A 44 -4.52 -5.92 -22.76
CA PRO A 44 -4.71 -5.55 -21.36
C PRO A 44 -5.98 -4.69 -21.20
N ALA A 45 -6.77 -5.00 -20.17
CA ALA A 45 -7.88 -4.14 -19.75
C ALA A 45 -7.35 -2.83 -19.15
N HIS A 46 -6.24 -2.90 -18.42
CA HIS A 46 -5.54 -1.74 -17.86
C HIS A 46 -4.03 -2.02 -17.72
N SER A 47 -3.19 -1.05 -18.06
CA SER A 47 -1.74 -1.13 -17.88
C SER A 47 -1.25 -0.13 -16.83
N VAL A 48 -0.41 -0.56 -15.89
CA VAL A 48 0.19 0.29 -14.85
C VAL A 48 1.70 0.35 -15.05
N PHE A 49 2.23 1.55 -15.26
CA PHE A 49 3.67 1.83 -15.32
C PHE A 49 4.16 2.31 -13.96
N LEU A 50 5.27 1.76 -13.49
CA LEU A 50 5.84 2.00 -12.17
C LEU A 50 7.26 2.52 -12.36
N VAL A 51 7.59 3.68 -11.79
CA VAL A 51 8.94 4.25 -11.80
C VAL A 51 9.18 5.01 -10.51
N GLY A 52 10.29 4.79 -9.82
CA GLY A 52 10.72 5.57 -8.65
C GLY A 52 12.03 6.28 -8.92
N ASP A 53 12.40 7.20 -8.04
CA ASP A 53 13.76 7.74 -7.96
C ASP A 53 14.17 8.35 -9.31
N ALA A 54 13.28 9.17 -9.83
CA ALA A 54 13.39 9.81 -11.15
C ALA A 54 13.70 11.31 -11.05
N GLY A 55 13.89 11.82 -9.83
CA GLY A 55 14.07 13.23 -9.51
C GLY A 55 15.43 13.87 -9.81
N TYR A 56 16.23 13.32 -10.73
CA TYR A 56 17.55 13.86 -11.06
C TYR A 56 17.82 13.88 -12.57
N LEU A 57 18.69 14.82 -12.99
CA LEU A 57 19.18 14.90 -14.37
C LEU A 57 20.50 14.14 -14.50
N VAL A 58 20.56 13.16 -15.40
CA VAL A 58 21.77 12.39 -15.71
C VAL A 58 22.61 13.20 -16.68
N ASP A 59 23.80 13.65 -16.26
CA ASP A 59 24.67 14.54 -17.03
C ASP A 59 23.95 15.81 -17.56
N GLY A 60 23.04 16.35 -16.75
CA GLY A 60 22.23 17.53 -17.11
C GLY A 60 21.10 17.26 -18.11
N LYS A 61 20.77 15.99 -18.37
CA LYS A 61 19.71 15.57 -19.30
C LYS A 61 18.68 14.67 -18.61
N THR A 62 17.52 14.52 -19.25
CA THR A 62 16.52 13.51 -18.85
C THR A 62 17.13 12.11 -18.91
N SER A 63 16.85 11.30 -17.88
CA SER A 63 17.32 9.92 -17.82
C SER A 63 16.81 9.08 -19.01
N PRO A 64 17.64 8.19 -19.59
CA PRO A 64 17.19 7.24 -20.62
C PRO A 64 15.96 6.42 -20.22
N ALA A 65 15.81 6.05 -18.94
CA ALA A 65 14.63 5.31 -18.48
C ALA A 65 13.35 6.14 -18.59
N LEU A 66 13.41 7.43 -18.28
CA LEU A 66 12.28 8.35 -18.44
C LEU A 66 11.94 8.61 -19.92
N ILE A 67 12.96 8.72 -20.78
CA ILE A 67 12.75 8.86 -22.22
C ILE A 67 11.98 7.65 -22.75
N LEU A 68 12.42 6.44 -22.39
CA LEU A 68 11.75 5.19 -22.79
C LEU A 68 10.33 5.10 -22.22
N LEU A 69 10.14 5.46 -20.95
CA LEU A 69 8.81 5.50 -20.34
C LEU A 69 7.89 6.45 -21.11
N GLY A 70 8.38 7.64 -21.48
CA GLY A 70 7.64 8.60 -22.31
C GLY A 70 7.20 8.00 -23.66
N GLU A 71 8.06 7.22 -24.32
CA GLU A 71 7.67 6.50 -25.54
C GLU A 71 6.57 5.46 -25.30
N LYS A 72 6.63 4.74 -24.17
CA LYS A 72 5.57 3.79 -23.79
C LYS A 72 4.26 4.49 -23.48
N LEU A 73 4.29 5.59 -22.73
CA LEU A 73 3.09 6.35 -22.37
C LEU A 73 2.42 7.00 -23.57
N ARG A 74 3.18 7.42 -24.60
CA ARG A 74 2.61 7.90 -25.88
C ARG A 74 1.81 6.83 -26.63
N GLN A 75 2.22 5.57 -26.50
CA GLN A 75 1.56 4.42 -27.10
C GLN A 75 0.43 3.87 -26.21
N ALA A 76 0.46 4.19 -24.92
CA ALA A 76 -0.56 3.81 -23.96
C ALA A 76 -1.85 4.62 -24.16
N GLY A 77 -2.99 3.94 -23.98
CA GLY A 77 -4.32 4.54 -24.11
C GLY A 77 -4.75 5.30 -22.85
N LYS A 78 -6.05 5.58 -22.75
CA LYS A 78 -6.65 6.12 -21.52
C LYS A 78 -6.78 5.07 -20.39
N ASN A 79 -6.77 3.79 -20.76
CA ASN A 79 -6.87 2.66 -19.83
C ASN A 79 -5.47 2.28 -19.33
N SER A 80 -4.77 3.27 -18.78
CA SER A 80 -3.47 3.06 -18.18
C SER A 80 -3.22 4.06 -17.07
N THR A 81 -2.30 3.71 -16.17
CA THR A 81 -1.86 4.53 -15.06
C THR A 81 -0.34 4.58 -15.04
N VAL A 82 0.26 5.72 -14.71
CA VAL A 82 1.66 5.80 -14.29
C VAL A 82 1.73 6.20 -12.83
N VAL A 83 2.55 5.49 -12.05
CA VAL A 83 2.79 5.77 -10.63
C VAL A 83 4.27 6.07 -10.45
N TYR A 84 4.56 7.28 -9.98
CA TYR A 84 5.87 7.69 -9.51
C TYR A 84 6.02 7.29 -8.05
N LEU A 85 6.99 6.44 -7.75
CA LEU A 85 7.14 5.73 -6.47
C LEU A 85 8.04 6.48 -5.48
N GLY A 86 7.98 7.81 -5.46
CA GLY A 86 8.77 8.67 -4.56
C GLY A 86 10.14 9.04 -5.08
N ASP A 87 10.76 9.97 -4.36
CA ASP A 87 11.99 10.67 -4.73
C ASP A 87 11.86 11.33 -6.11
N ASN A 88 10.80 12.12 -6.22
CA ASN A 88 10.46 12.89 -7.40
C ASN A 88 11.40 14.08 -7.57
N ILE A 89 12.13 14.47 -6.51
CA ILE A 89 13.19 15.46 -6.58
C ILE A 89 14.35 15.12 -5.64
N TYR A 90 15.58 15.24 -6.15
CA TYR A 90 16.81 15.19 -5.36
C TYR A 90 17.51 16.54 -5.33
N PRO A 91 18.38 16.80 -4.34
CA PRO A 91 18.60 15.97 -3.14
C PRO A 91 17.62 16.28 -1.99
N ASP A 92 17.07 17.49 -1.89
CA ASP A 92 16.56 17.96 -0.59
C ASP A 92 15.14 18.56 -0.66
N GLY A 93 14.31 18.05 -1.56
CA GLY A 93 12.96 18.56 -1.77
C GLY A 93 12.96 19.85 -2.60
N LEU A 94 11.76 20.39 -2.87
CA LEU A 94 11.62 21.57 -3.70
C LEU A 94 11.86 22.87 -2.90
N GLU A 95 12.91 23.62 -3.26
CA GLU A 95 13.28 24.87 -2.58
C GLU A 95 12.20 25.98 -2.65
N PRO A 96 12.22 26.95 -1.70
CA PRO A 96 11.44 28.19 -1.81
C PRO A 96 11.71 28.96 -3.11
N LYS A 97 10.75 29.79 -3.54
CA LYS A 97 10.80 30.46 -4.85
C LYS A 97 12.02 31.38 -5.05
N ASP A 98 12.50 32.00 -3.97
CA ASP A 98 13.58 32.98 -4.03
C ASP A 98 14.97 32.34 -3.76
N SER A 99 15.02 31.02 -3.56
CA SER A 99 16.27 30.31 -3.27
C SER A 99 17.09 30.03 -4.53
N PRO A 100 18.44 30.02 -4.45
CA PRO A 100 19.30 29.80 -5.62
C PRO A 100 19.12 28.45 -6.32
N GLY A 101 18.76 27.37 -5.62
CA GLY A 101 18.62 26.03 -6.19
C GLY A 101 17.26 25.77 -6.84
N ARG A 102 16.27 26.65 -6.60
CA ARG A 102 14.90 26.54 -7.14
C ARG A 102 14.83 26.25 -8.64
N GLU A 103 15.64 26.90 -9.46
CA GLU A 103 15.61 26.69 -10.91
C GLU A 103 16.07 25.29 -11.31
N ALA A 104 17.11 24.78 -10.65
CA ALA A 104 17.63 23.44 -10.87
C ALA A 104 16.63 22.37 -10.42
N ASP A 105 15.99 22.59 -9.28
CA ASP A 105 14.92 21.75 -8.74
C ASP A 105 13.73 21.64 -9.70
N GLU A 106 13.25 22.77 -10.21
CA GLU A 106 12.18 22.78 -11.20
C GLU A 106 12.60 22.10 -12.51
N ALA A 107 13.86 22.20 -12.92
CA ALA A 107 14.34 21.52 -14.12
C ALA A 107 14.29 19.98 -13.96
N ARG A 108 14.63 19.46 -12.77
CA ARG A 108 14.52 18.03 -12.44
C ARG A 108 13.06 17.55 -12.47
N LEU A 109 12.14 18.31 -11.88
CA LEU A 109 10.71 18.00 -11.94
C LEU A 109 10.18 18.07 -13.37
N LYS A 110 10.48 19.15 -14.11
CA LYS A 110 10.03 19.33 -15.51
C LYS A 110 10.45 18.18 -16.41
N ALA A 111 11.64 17.61 -16.23
CA ALA A 111 12.11 16.46 -17.03
C ALA A 111 11.19 15.22 -16.92
N GLN A 112 10.60 14.99 -15.75
CA GLN A 112 9.63 13.92 -15.53
C GLN A 112 8.23 14.33 -15.99
N LEU A 113 7.82 15.58 -15.77
CA LEU A 113 6.48 16.03 -16.13
C LEU A 113 6.31 16.20 -17.64
N ASP A 114 7.39 16.51 -18.37
CA ASP A 114 7.37 16.68 -19.82
C ASP A 114 6.99 15.41 -20.57
N ILE A 115 7.40 14.23 -20.08
CA ILE A 115 7.04 12.96 -20.71
C ILE A 115 5.55 12.62 -20.56
N LEU A 116 4.85 13.27 -19.63
CA LEU A 116 3.42 13.09 -19.36
C LEU A 116 2.53 14.01 -20.21
N LYS A 117 3.11 14.97 -20.94
CA LYS A 117 2.34 15.88 -21.79
C LYS A 117 1.57 15.12 -22.86
N GLY A 118 0.24 15.27 -22.85
CA GLY A 118 -0.66 14.59 -23.78
C GLY A 118 -0.97 13.12 -23.45
N TYR A 119 -0.37 12.56 -22.40
CA TYR A 119 -0.73 11.23 -21.90
C TYR A 119 -2.16 11.24 -21.37
N LYS A 120 -3.00 10.32 -21.82
CA LYS A 120 -4.44 10.32 -21.51
C LYS A 120 -4.83 9.48 -20.30
N GLY A 121 -3.91 8.67 -19.79
CA GLY A 121 -4.13 7.84 -18.62
C GLY A 121 -4.05 8.61 -17.30
N LYS A 122 -4.23 7.88 -16.20
CA LYS A 122 -4.13 8.40 -14.83
C LYS A 122 -2.65 8.56 -14.44
N VAL A 123 -2.35 9.55 -13.61
CA VAL A 123 -0.99 9.89 -13.15
C VAL A 123 -1.04 10.04 -11.64
N PHE A 124 -0.14 9.37 -10.94
CA PHE A 124 0.00 9.51 -9.49
C PHE A 124 1.47 9.61 -9.11
N PHE A 125 1.77 10.44 -8.12
CA PHE A 125 3.07 10.62 -7.48
C PHE A 125 2.90 10.35 -5.99
N ILE A 126 3.69 9.41 -5.49
CA ILE A 126 3.92 9.23 -4.06
C ILE A 126 5.17 10.03 -3.71
N VAL A 127 5.28 10.52 -2.48
CA VAL A 127 6.48 11.18 -1.98
C VAL A 127 7.44 10.17 -1.34
N GLY A 128 8.74 10.40 -1.52
CA GLY A 128 9.85 9.65 -0.94
C GLY A 128 10.64 10.49 0.06
N ASN A 129 11.70 9.92 0.61
CA ASN A 129 12.47 10.61 1.65
C ASN A 129 13.16 11.89 1.14
N HIS A 130 13.65 11.90 -0.10
CA HIS A 130 14.29 13.09 -0.66
C HIS A 130 13.31 14.24 -0.93
N ASP A 131 12.03 13.93 -1.15
CA ASP A 131 10.99 14.95 -1.26
C ASP A 131 10.73 15.64 0.10
N TRP A 132 10.89 14.88 1.21
CA TRP A 132 10.67 15.33 2.59
C TRP A 132 11.83 16.16 3.19
N TYR A 133 13.08 15.94 2.78
CA TYR A 133 14.28 16.29 3.57
C TYR A 133 14.39 17.73 4.12
N GLU A 134 15.01 18.69 3.42
CA GLU A 134 15.38 19.98 4.03
C GLU A 134 14.14 20.85 4.34
N HIS A 135 13.02 20.56 3.70
CA HIS A 135 11.87 21.46 3.65
C HIS A 135 10.59 20.91 4.26
N GLY A 136 10.56 19.63 4.67
CA GLY A 136 9.43 19.00 5.33
C GLY A 136 8.10 19.23 4.61
N LEU A 137 7.03 19.41 5.38
CA LEU A 137 5.67 19.59 4.88
C LEU A 137 5.56 20.78 3.90
N ASP A 138 6.21 21.91 4.17
CA ASP A 138 6.22 23.07 3.29
C ASP A 138 6.84 22.76 1.92
N GLY A 139 7.88 21.92 1.88
CA GLY A 139 8.53 21.45 0.66
C GLY A 139 7.60 20.58 -0.18
N LEU A 140 6.99 19.58 0.46
CA LEU A 140 6.03 18.68 -0.17
C LEU A 140 4.82 19.44 -0.71
N ASP A 141 4.32 20.42 0.03
CA ASP A 141 3.18 21.25 -0.37
C ASP A 141 3.53 22.12 -1.60
N ARG A 142 4.77 22.63 -1.67
CA ARG A 142 5.25 23.34 -2.85
C ARG A 142 5.39 22.41 -4.04
N GLU A 143 5.92 21.20 -3.83
CA GLU A 143 6.11 20.19 -4.86
C GLU A 143 4.77 19.77 -5.45
N LYS A 144 3.79 19.40 -4.60
CA LYS A 144 2.41 19.11 -4.98
C LYS A 144 1.83 20.22 -5.86
N LYS A 145 1.85 21.46 -5.37
CA LYS A 145 1.33 22.63 -6.10
C LYS A 145 2.04 22.85 -7.43
N PHE A 146 3.34 22.56 -7.51
CA PHE A 146 4.10 22.68 -8.74
C PHE A 146 3.70 21.61 -9.76
N ILE A 147 3.65 20.34 -9.35
CA ILE A 147 3.31 19.19 -10.20
C ILE A 147 1.88 19.35 -10.75
N GLU A 148 0.90 19.57 -9.87
CA GLU A 148 -0.52 19.71 -10.23
C GLU A 148 -0.74 20.85 -11.22
N LYS A 149 -0.15 22.01 -10.94
CA LYS A 149 -0.23 23.19 -11.81
C LYS A 149 0.43 22.95 -13.17
N TYR A 150 1.55 22.23 -13.21
CA TYR A 150 2.26 21.98 -14.47
C TYR A 150 1.50 21.00 -15.37
N LEU A 151 0.85 20.00 -14.78
CA LEU A 151 0.08 19.00 -15.50
C LEU A 151 -1.35 19.43 -15.82
N ASP A 152 -1.83 20.50 -15.18
CA ASP A 152 -3.24 20.93 -15.20
C ASP A 152 -4.17 19.79 -14.76
N ARG A 153 -3.80 19.16 -13.63
CA ARG A 153 -4.51 18.03 -13.02
C ARG A 153 -4.43 18.14 -11.51
N ASP A 154 -5.58 18.04 -10.87
CA ASP A 154 -5.68 17.92 -9.42
C ASP A 154 -5.49 16.45 -9.00
N ASP A 155 -5.17 16.24 -7.73
CA ASP A 155 -5.11 14.92 -7.07
C ASP A 155 -4.13 13.94 -7.73
N VAL A 156 -3.01 14.46 -8.24
CA VAL A 156 -1.92 13.62 -8.78
C VAL A 156 -0.80 13.38 -7.79
N VAL A 157 -0.66 14.17 -6.72
CA VAL A 157 0.30 13.89 -5.63
C VAL A 157 -0.47 13.37 -4.42
N LEU A 158 -0.34 12.06 -4.20
CA LEU A 158 -1.15 11.29 -3.25
C LEU A 158 -0.27 10.26 -2.50
N PRO A 159 -0.50 10.03 -1.19
CA PRO A 159 -1.46 10.72 -0.33
C PRO A 159 -1.21 12.21 -0.16
N LYS A 160 -2.20 12.93 0.39
CA LYS A 160 -2.02 14.35 0.70
C LYS A 160 -0.76 14.52 1.59
N PRO A 161 0.17 15.43 1.25
CA PRO A 161 1.35 15.70 2.06
C PRO A 161 1.01 15.90 3.54
N GLY A 162 1.75 15.21 4.40
CA GLY A 162 1.56 15.25 5.85
C GLY A 162 0.42 14.38 6.40
N CYS A 163 -0.33 13.68 5.55
CA CYS A 163 -1.34 12.71 5.96
C CYS A 163 -0.81 11.26 5.87
N GLY A 164 -1.16 10.46 6.87
CA GLY A 164 -0.95 9.00 6.85
C GLY A 164 -2.10 8.21 6.23
N ASP A 165 -3.11 8.88 5.67
CA ASP A 165 -4.27 8.22 5.09
C ASP A 165 -3.85 7.37 3.86
N PRO A 166 -4.18 6.07 3.82
CA PRO A 166 -4.01 5.30 2.59
C PRO A 166 -5.04 5.76 1.55
N GLU A 167 -4.57 6.20 0.38
CA GLU A 167 -5.46 6.62 -0.70
C GLU A 167 -5.87 5.42 -1.54
N GLU A 168 -7.17 5.14 -1.61
CA GLU A 168 -7.74 4.03 -2.36
C GLU A 168 -8.32 4.50 -3.69
N ILE A 169 -7.71 4.05 -4.79
CA ILE A 169 -8.07 4.48 -6.14
C ILE A 169 -8.52 3.26 -6.94
N GLU A 170 -9.80 3.26 -7.32
CA GLU A 170 -10.30 2.27 -8.26
C GLU A 170 -9.78 2.57 -9.68
N LEU A 171 -9.03 1.63 -10.25
CA LEU A 171 -8.55 1.71 -11.63
C LEU A 171 -9.54 1.05 -12.58
N THR A 172 -10.07 -0.11 -12.19
CA THR A 172 -11.16 -0.84 -12.83
C THR A 172 -11.97 -1.58 -11.76
N ASP A 173 -13.11 -2.16 -12.13
CA ASP A 173 -13.96 -2.97 -11.24
C ASP A 173 -13.17 -4.08 -10.51
N ASN A 174 -12.10 -4.61 -11.14
CA ASN A 174 -11.28 -5.70 -10.64
C ASN A 174 -9.84 -5.27 -10.25
N LEU A 175 -9.53 -3.98 -10.24
CA LEU A 175 -8.18 -3.47 -9.93
C LEU A 175 -8.23 -2.19 -9.09
N THR A 176 -7.66 -2.26 -7.89
CA THR A 176 -7.48 -1.12 -6.99
C THR A 176 -5.99 -0.78 -6.83
N LEU A 177 -5.69 0.51 -6.77
CA LEU A 177 -4.38 1.06 -6.37
C LEU A 177 -4.52 1.69 -4.99
N ILE A 178 -3.70 1.26 -4.03
CA ILE A 178 -3.58 1.87 -2.71
C ILE A 178 -2.25 2.60 -2.66
N LEU A 179 -2.27 3.91 -2.42
CA LEU A 179 -1.07 4.73 -2.25
C LEU A 179 -0.81 4.99 -0.77
N ILE A 180 0.42 4.81 -0.33
CA ILE A 180 0.84 5.00 1.07
C ILE A 180 2.08 5.88 1.12
N ASP A 181 2.03 6.94 1.92
CA ASP A 181 3.23 7.70 2.29
C ASP A 181 4.01 6.93 3.36
N SER A 182 4.95 6.11 2.89
CA SER A 182 5.85 5.37 3.77
C SER A 182 6.82 6.27 4.55
N GLN A 183 7.17 7.45 4.02
CA GLN A 183 8.06 8.37 4.71
C GLN A 183 7.35 8.98 5.90
N TRP A 184 6.09 9.41 5.77
CA TRP A 184 5.25 9.85 6.89
C TRP A 184 5.28 8.86 8.06
N TYR A 185 5.22 7.55 7.78
CA TYR A 185 5.24 6.54 8.85
C TYR A 185 6.59 6.47 9.56
N ILE A 186 7.72 6.54 8.86
CA ILE A 186 9.04 6.38 9.47
C ILE A 186 9.61 7.69 10.04
N GLU A 187 9.16 8.85 9.53
CA GLU A 187 9.64 10.19 9.87
C GLU A 187 9.49 10.51 11.37
N ASN A 188 10.36 11.37 11.91
CA ASN A 188 10.13 11.95 13.22
C ASN A 188 9.19 13.15 13.11
N TRP A 189 8.03 13.09 13.74
CA TRP A 189 7.05 14.18 13.69
C TRP A 189 7.35 15.32 14.67
N ASP A 190 8.33 15.14 15.57
CA ASP A 190 8.69 16.19 16.53
C ASP A 190 9.08 17.49 15.80
N GLY A 191 8.38 18.58 16.12
CA GLY A 191 8.60 19.88 15.50
C GLY A 191 7.74 20.14 14.25
N HIS A 192 7.00 19.16 13.75
CA HIS A 192 6.03 19.35 12.67
C HIS A 192 4.63 19.61 13.23
N SER A 193 4.30 20.88 13.52
CA SER A 193 3.01 21.24 14.14
C SER A 193 1.78 20.99 13.25
N GLU A 194 1.98 20.94 11.93
CA GLU A 194 0.91 20.79 10.92
C GLU A 194 0.77 19.33 10.44
N ILE A 195 1.52 18.40 11.03
CA ILE A 195 1.42 16.98 10.71
C ILE A 195 0.01 16.49 11.03
N ASN A 196 -0.61 15.74 10.11
CA ASN A 196 -1.96 15.22 10.21
C ASN A 196 -3.10 16.28 10.17
N ASP A 197 -2.80 17.52 9.77
CA ASP A 197 -3.83 18.55 9.66
C ASP A 197 -4.83 18.24 8.55
N GLY A 198 -6.10 18.05 8.96
CA GLY A 198 -7.19 17.67 8.08
C GLY A 198 -7.15 16.22 7.59
N CYS A 199 -6.40 15.35 8.26
CA CYS A 199 -6.26 13.93 7.98
C CYS A 199 -7.13 13.10 8.95
N GLU A 200 -7.59 11.92 8.51
CA GLU A 200 -8.33 10.99 9.40
C GLU A 200 -7.34 10.19 10.26
N VAL A 201 -6.24 9.76 9.67
CA VAL A 201 -5.11 9.12 10.34
C VAL A 201 -4.28 10.17 11.09
N LYS A 202 -4.32 10.10 12.43
CA LYS A 202 -3.60 11.04 13.33
C LYS A 202 -2.52 10.38 14.18
N SER A 203 -2.34 9.07 14.08
CA SER A 203 -1.28 8.33 14.75
C SER A 203 -0.90 7.08 13.96
N ARG A 204 0.24 6.47 14.29
CA ARG A 204 0.71 5.22 13.66
C ARG A 204 -0.17 4.02 14.00
N GLU A 205 -0.81 4.05 15.17
CA GLU A 205 -1.81 3.06 15.57
C GLU A 205 -3.06 3.19 14.70
N VAL A 206 -3.55 4.42 14.48
CA VAL A 206 -4.69 4.69 13.58
C VAL A 206 -4.35 4.31 12.13
N PHE A 207 -3.12 4.59 11.68
CA PHE A 207 -2.62 4.20 10.36
C PHE A 207 -2.77 2.70 10.11
N ARG A 208 -2.37 1.87 11.08
CA ARG A 208 -2.51 0.41 11.00
C ARG A 208 -3.96 0.01 10.73
N GLU A 209 -4.91 0.65 11.41
CA GLU A 209 -6.33 0.34 11.26
C GLU A 209 -6.83 0.68 9.85
N TYR A 210 -6.47 1.86 9.35
CA TYR A 210 -6.88 2.34 8.02
C TYR A 210 -6.26 1.50 6.89
N VAL A 211 -4.99 1.12 7.00
CA VAL A 211 -4.35 0.21 6.04
C VAL A 211 -5.01 -1.16 6.04
N GLU A 212 -5.28 -1.72 7.22
CA GLU A 212 -5.98 -3.00 7.33
C GLU A 212 -7.40 -2.93 6.74
N GLU A 213 -8.12 -1.83 6.95
CA GLU A 213 -9.45 -1.60 6.38
C GLU A 213 -9.42 -1.43 4.86
N ALA A 214 -8.51 -0.60 4.33
CA ALA A 214 -8.33 -0.39 2.90
C ALA A 214 -8.02 -1.70 2.16
N ILE A 215 -7.10 -2.51 2.71
CA ILE A 215 -6.76 -3.81 2.13
C ILE A 215 -7.94 -4.78 2.20
N LYS A 216 -8.60 -4.88 3.36
CA LYS A 216 -9.76 -5.76 3.56
C LYS A 216 -10.95 -5.39 2.67
N GLY A 217 -11.17 -4.10 2.45
CA GLY A 217 -12.26 -3.57 1.63
C GLY A 217 -12.14 -3.96 0.15
N ASN A 218 -10.93 -4.21 -0.35
CA ASN A 218 -10.67 -4.53 -1.76
C ASN A 218 -10.16 -5.97 -1.97
N ARG A 219 -10.32 -6.86 -0.99
CA ARG A 219 -9.72 -8.20 -0.99
C ARG A 219 -10.10 -9.10 -2.18
N ASN A 220 -11.25 -8.84 -2.80
CA ASN A 220 -11.75 -9.60 -3.95
C ASN A 220 -11.22 -9.09 -5.30
N LYS A 221 -10.50 -7.96 -5.31
CA LYS A 221 -9.92 -7.35 -6.50
C LYS A 221 -8.43 -7.68 -6.60
N ASN A 222 -7.84 -7.47 -7.77
CA ASN A 222 -6.40 -7.21 -7.80
C ASN A 222 -6.11 -5.90 -7.10
N MET A 223 -4.97 -5.85 -6.42
CA MET A 223 -4.58 -4.68 -5.65
C MET A 223 -3.08 -4.43 -5.82
N ILE A 224 -2.74 -3.18 -6.12
CA ILE A 224 -1.37 -2.67 -6.07
C ILE A 224 -1.28 -1.77 -4.85
N ILE A 225 -0.45 -2.14 -3.88
CA ILE A 225 -0.10 -1.34 -2.72
C ILE A 225 1.23 -0.65 -3.06
N ALA A 226 1.18 0.62 -3.40
CA ALA A 226 2.34 1.40 -3.79
C ALA A 226 2.80 2.30 -2.64
N MET A 227 4.11 2.27 -2.36
CA MET A 227 4.76 3.10 -1.35
C MET A 227 6.24 3.25 -1.69
N HIS A 228 6.87 4.35 -1.30
CA HIS A 228 8.28 4.58 -1.63
C HIS A 228 9.22 3.48 -1.10
N HIS A 229 9.09 3.12 0.18
CA HIS A 229 9.98 2.18 0.87
C HIS A 229 9.60 0.70 0.64
N PRO A 230 10.45 -0.13 0.00
CA PRO A 230 10.17 -1.55 -0.24
C PRO A 230 10.18 -2.41 1.04
N PRO A 231 9.10 -3.16 1.35
CA PRO A 231 9.10 -4.08 2.49
C PRO A 231 10.18 -5.16 2.42
N TYR A 232 10.57 -5.58 1.20
CA TYR A 232 11.71 -6.45 0.92
C TYR A 232 12.56 -5.87 -0.20
N THR A 233 13.88 -5.80 0.02
CA THR A 233 14.85 -5.38 -0.98
C THR A 233 16.19 -6.09 -0.75
N ASN A 234 16.93 -6.34 -1.83
CA ASN A 234 18.27 -6.92 -1.85
C ASN A 234 19.32 -6.00 -2.48
N GLY A 235 19.19 -4.69 -2.23
CA GLY A 235 20.24 -3.70 -2.48
C GLY A 235 20.80 -3.10 -1.18
N PRO A 236 21.59 -2.01 -1.27
CA PRO A 236 22.21 -1.33 -0.14
C PRO A 236 21.28 -1.01 1.03
N HIS A 237 20.04 -0.55 0.78
CA HIS A 237 19.08 -0.25 1.86
C HIS A 237 18.53 -1.52 2.52
N GLY A 238 18.62 -2.66 1.82
CA GLY A 238 18.36 -4.01 2.34
C GLY A 238 19.56 -4.65 3.07
N GLY A 239 20.70 -3.96 3.13
CA GLY A 239 21.92 -4.50 3.74
C GLY A 239 22.79 -5.32 2.79
N ASP A 240 22.59 -5.20 1.47
CA ASP A 240 23.33 -5.93 0.45
C ASP A 240 24.35 -5.03 -0.27
N PHE A 241 25.64 -5.34 -0.10
CA PHE A 241 26.73 -4.48 -0.53
C PHE A 241 27.69 -5.17 -1.51
N THR A 242 28.39 -4.35 -2.29
CA THR A 242 29.45 -4.82 -3.21
C THR A 242 30.76 -5.11 -2.47
N LEU A 243 31.63 -5.91 -3.07
CA LEU A 243 33.00 -6.08 -2.58
C LEU A 243 33.76 -4.74 -2.52
N LYS A 244 33.47 -3.79 -3.43
CA LYS A 244 34.04 -2.43 -3.40
C LYS A 244 33.71 -1.74 -2.08
N GLN A 245 32.48 -1.84 -1.60
CA GLN A 245 32.03 -1.19 -0.35
C GLN A 245 32.65 -1.81 0.90
N HIS A 246 32.89 -3.12 0.89
CA HIS A 246 33.62 -3.79 1.97
C HIS A 246 35.10 -3.39 2.01
N LEU A 247 35.74 -3.24 0.85
CA LEU A 247 37.17 -2.94 0.74
C LEU A 247 37.48 -1.43 0.82
N PHE A 248 36.61 -0.58 0.27
CA PHE A 248 36.81 0.86 0.10
C PHE A 248 35.56 1.64 0.56
N PRO A 249 35.19 1.57 1.85
CA PRO A 249 33.93 2.11 2.36
C PRO A 249 33.79 3.64 2.20
N LEU A 250 34.91 4.36 2.09
CA LEU A 250 34.89 5.82 1.90
C LEU A 250 34.42 6.23 0.49
N THR A 251 34.36 5.28 -0.45
CA THR A 251 33.81 5.53 -1.79
C THR A 251 32.31 5.81 -1.77
N ASP A 252 31.58 5.36 -0.74
CA ASP A 252 30.16 5.71 -0.55
C ASP A 252 29.96 7.20 -0.20
N LEU A 253 30.98 7.87 0.35
CA LEU A 253 30.95 9.30 0.67
C LEU A 253 31.50 10.15 -0.48
N ASN A 254 32.50 9.63 -1.18
CA ASN A 254 33.11 10.28 -2.34
C ASN A 254 33.80 9.23 -3.20
N ASP A 255 33.36 9.09 -4.45
CA ASP A 255 33.84 8.08 -5.40
C ASP A 255 35.36 8.09 -5.67
N ASN A 256 36.06 9.18 -5.30
CA ASN A 256 37.51 9.29 -5.47
C ASN A 256 38.32 8.76 -4.27
N LEU A 257 37.69 8.41 -3.15
CA LEU A 257 38.38 7.98 -1.92
C LEU A 257 38.66 6.47 -1.88
N TRP A 258 39.56 6.01 -2.75
CA TRP A 258 40.00 4.61 -2.86
C TRP A 258 40.99 4.17 -1.78
N ILE A 259 40.60 4.30 -0.52
CA ILE A 259 41.43 3.91 0.63
C ILE A 259 41.01 2.52 1.11
N PRO A 260 41.89 1.48 1.04
CA PRO A 260 41.51 0.12 1.40
C PRO A 260 41.40 -0.04 2.93
N LEU A 261 40.18 -0.23 3.42
CA LEU A 261 39.85 -0.41 4.83
C LEU A 261 38.98 -1.67 5.04
N PRO A 262 39.42 -2.88 4.63
CA PRO A 262 38.57 -4.08 4.54
C PRO A 262 37.85 -4.48 5.84
N ILE A 263 38.53 -4.34 6.98
CA ILE A 263 37.95 -4.65 8.30
C ILE A 263 36.91 -3.59 8.68
N LEU A 264 37.28 -2.31 8.62
CA LEU A 264 36.38 -1.21 8.98
C LEU A 264 35.19 -1.14 8.02
N GLY A 265 35.42 -1.31 6.72
CA GLY A 265 34.36 -1.34 5.72
C GLY A 265 33.36 -2.45 5.99
N SER A 266 33.83 -3.68 6.27
CA SER A 266 32.93 -4.77 6.64
C SER A 266 32.16 -4.52 7.93
N VAL A 267 32.75 -3.84 8.93
CA VAL A 267 32.05 -3.44 10.15
C VAL A 267 30.98 -2.39 9.86
N VAL A 268 31.29 -1.37 9.06
CA VAL A 268 30.32 -0.31 8.67
C VAL A 268 29.14 -0.92 7.91
N GLN A 269 29.41 -1.77 6.92
CA GLN A 269 28.35 -2.42 6.14
C GLN A 269 27.54 -3.41 7.00
N PHE A 270 28.17 -4.12 7.93
CA PHE A 270 27.44 -4.95 8.91
C PHE A 270 26.50 -4.11 9.79
N LEU A 271 26.97 -2.97 10.32
CA LEU A 271 26.14 -2.09 11.14
C LEU A 271 24.96 -1.50 10.33
N ARG A 272 25.21 -1.06 9.09
CA ARG A 272 24.16 -0.58 8.19
C ARG A 272 23.13 -1.67 7.88
N GLY A 273 23.57 -2.89 7.56
CA GLY A 273 22.68 -4.01 7.28
C GLY A 273 21.91 -4.57 8.49
N THR A 274 22.36 -4.32 9.73
CA THR A 274 21.74 -4.92 10.94
C THR A 274 21.07 -3.93 11.88
N VAL A 275 21.63 -2.73 12.05
CA VAL A 275 21.08 -1.64 12.87
C VAL A 275 20.30 -0.67 11.99
N GLY A 276 20.92 -0.26 10.88
CA GLY A 276 20.32 0.61 9.87
C GLY A 276 20.17 2.07 10.29
N HIS A 277 20.21 2.94 9.29
CA HIS A 277 19.63 4.27 9.34
C HIS A 277 18.09 4.16 9.27
N PRO A 278 17.27 5.16 9.68
CA PRO A 278 15.81 5.14 9.48
C PRO A 278 15.35 4.76 8.06
N GLN A 279 16.19 5.03 7.07
CA GLN A 279 16.00 4.75 5.65
C GLN A 279 16.50 3.35 5.22
N ASP A 280 17.03 2.53 6.13
CA ASP A 280 17.43 1.14 5.83
C ASP A 280 16.38 0.17 6.38
N ALA A 281 16.10 -0.92 5.64
CA ALA A 281 15.06 -1.90 5.96
C ALA A 281 15.29 -2.65 7.30
N SER A 282 16.49 -2.55 7.89
CA SER A 282 16.81 -3.10 9.20
C SER A 282 16.28 -2.25 10.37
N HIS A 283 15.95 -0.98 10.13
CA HIS A 283 15.52 -0.05 11.17
C HIS A 283 14.14 -0.40 11.77
N PRO A 284 13.93 -0.25 13.09
CA PRO A 284 12.70 -0.70 13.75
C PRO A 284 11.40 -0.11 13.20
N LYS A 285 11.33 1.20 12.93
CA LYS A 285 10.11 1.85 12.39
C LYS A 285 9.77 1.37 10.97
N TYR A 286 10.78 1.18 10.13
CA TYR A 286 10.61 0.66 8.79
C TYR A 286 10.09 -0.79 8.87
N ARG A 287 10.74 -1.63 9.68
CA ARG A 287 10.27 -3.01 9.90
C ARG A 287 8.85 -3.07 10.43
N GLU A 288 8.46 -2.14 11.29
CA GLU A 288 7.09 -2.04 11.78
C GLU A 288 6.11 -1.74 10.65
N LEU A 289 6.39 -0.74 9.79
CA LEU A 289 5.60 -0.43 8.60
C LEU A 289 5.45 -1.67 7.71
N ALA A 290 6.57 -2.30 7.35
CA ALA A 290 6.59 -3.50 6.52
C ALA A 290 5.72 -4.62 7.12
N ASN A 291 5.82 -4.84 8.44
CA ASN A 291 5.02 -5.84 9.13
C ASN A 291 3.52 -5.50 9.15
N ILE A 292 3.14 -4.24 9.27
CA ILE A 292 1.73 -3.78 9.20
C ILE A 292 1.15 -4.12 7.82
N VAL A 293 1.80 -3.65 6.76
CA VAL A 293 1.25 -3.74 5.40
C VAL A 293 1.26 -5.19 4.89
N ILE A 294 2.32 -5.95 5.18
CA ILE A 294 2.38 -7.40 4.85
C ILE A 294 1.39 -8.18 5.70
N GLY A 295 1.30 -7.90 7.00
CA GLY A 295 0.38 -8.57 7.91
C GLY A 295 -1.08 -8.38 7.50
N ALA A 296 -1.44 -7.18 7.05
CA ALA A 296 -2.74 -6.86 6.49
C ALA A 296 -3.01 -7.64 5.18
N ALA A 297 -2.05 -7.63 4.25
CA ALA A 297 -2.16 -8.30 2.96
C ALA A 297 -2.35 -9.82 3.12
N ARG A 298 -1.52 -10.47 3.93
CA ARG A 298 -1.55 -11.92 4.17
C ARG A 298 -2.89 -12.44 4.68
N LYS A 299 -3.64 -11.63 5.43
CA LYS A 299 -4.97 -12.01 5.93
C LYS A 299 -6.06 -11.95 4.87
N ASN A 300 -5.82 -11.23 3.77
CA ASN A 300 -6.86 -10.83 2.83
C ASN A 300 -6.63 -11.32 1.39
N GLY A 301 -5.42 -11.70 1.01
CA GLY A 301 -5.17 -12.25 -0.34
C GLY A 301 -3.71 -12.16 -0.78
N ARG A 302 -3.52 -12.18 -2.10
CA ARG A 302 -2.21 -12.05 -2.75
C ARG A 302 -2.19 -10.80 -3.64
N PHE A 303 -1.39 -9.83 -3.26
CA PHE A 303 -1.37 -8.48 -3.82
C PHE A 303 0.04 -8.06 -4.26
N PHE A 304 0.08 -7.01 -5.07
CA PHE A 304 1.32 -6.42 -5.58
C PHE A 304 1.77 -5.32 -4.62
N PHE A 305 3.04 -5.33 -4.24
CA PHE A 305 3.70 -4.25 -3.53
C PHE A 305 4.66 -3.58 -4.50
N ALA A 306 4.49 -2.28 -4.75
CA ALA A 306 5.31 -1.51 -5.68
C ALA A 306 6.07 -0.40 -4.94
N SER A 307 7.40 -0.38 -5.10
CA SER A 307 8.27 0.55 -4.39
C SER A 307 9.46 1.05 -5.20
N GLY A 308 9.98 2.21 -4.82
CA GLY A 308 11.23 2.80 -5.33
C GLY A 308 12.34 2.61 -4.29
N HIS A 309 12.97 3.72 -3.91
CA HIS A 309 13.95 3.93 -2.82
C HIS A 309 15.29 3.22 -3.00
N GLU A 310 15.23 1.96 -3.41
CA GLU A 310 16.38 1.22 -3.84
C GLU A 310 16.60 1.49 -5.33
N HIS A 311 17.81 1.98 -5.68
CA HIS A 311 18.12 2.43 -7.04
C HIS A 311 18.37 1.29 -8.05
N ASN A 312 17.52 0.27 -8.05
CA ASN A 312 17.64 -0.89 -8.91
C ASN A 312 16.26 -1.49 -9.21
N LEU A 313 16.25 -2.62 -9.92
CA LEU A 313 15.06 -3.35 -10.33
C LEU A 313 15.04 -4.72 -9.67
N GLN A 314 13.95 -5.08 -8.98
CA GLN A 314 13.85 -6.39 -8.32
C GLN A 314 12.43 -6.93 -8.31
N TYR A 315 12.29 -8.24 -8.57
CA TYR A 315 11.05 -8.97 -8.34
C TYR A 315 11.26 -10.07 -7.30
N THR A 316 10.43 -10.05 -6.26
CA THR A 316 10.49 -10.99 -5.14
C THR A 316 9.10 -11.55 -4.84
N GLU A 317 8.99 -12.88 -4.75
CA GLU A 317 7.81 -13.55 -4.19
C GLU A 317 8.13 -14.04 -2.79
N GLN A 318 7.48 -13.44 -1.80
CA GLN A 318 7.67 -13.81 -0.40
C GLN A 318 6.38 -13.60 0.37
N ASP A 319 6.15 -14.39 1.42
CA ASP A 319 4.99 -14.21 2.32
C ASP A 319 3.64 -14.16 1.57
N GLU A 320 3.56 -14.93 0.47
CA GLU A 320 2.43 -15.05 -0.46
C GLU A 320 2.10 -13.79 -1.27
N GLN A 321 2.94 -12.75 -1.21
CA GLN A 321 2.78 -11.48 -1.93
C GLN A 321 3.81 -11.32 -3.05
N PHE A 322 3.58 -10.34 -3.93
CA PHE A 322 4.44 -10.02 -5.07
C PHE A 322 5.10 -8.64 -4.84
N PHE A 323 6.40 -8.60 -4.61
CA PHE A 323 7.14 -7.36 -4.35
C PHE A 323 7.92 -6.92 -5.60
N ILE A 324 7.74 -5.66 -5.96
CA ILE A 324 8.31 -5.02 -7.14
C ILE A 324 9.08 -3.79 -6.67
N VAL A 325 10.39 -3.82 -6.90
CA VAL A 325 11.27 -2.66 -6.75
C VAL A 325 11.52 -2.09 -8.13
N SER A 326 11.21 -0.81 -8.31
CA SER A 326 11.34 -0.07 -9.57
C SER A 326 11.95 1.32 -9.34
N GLY A 327 12.99 1.42 -8.52
CA GLY A 327 13.63 2.68 -8.13
C GLY A 327 14.80 3.11 -9.03
N ALA A 328 14.90 2.58 -10.25
CA ALA A 328 16.02 2.88 -11.14
C ALA A 328 15.67 3.95 -12.20
N GLY A 329 14.90 4.97 -11.83
CA GLY A 329 14.44 6.02 -12.74
C GLY A 329 15.57 6.92 -13.25
N CYS A 330 16.51 7.30 -12.39
CA CYS A 330 17.67 8.13 -12.75
C CYS A 330 18.99 7.76 -12.03
N LYS A 331 18.96 6.82 -11.08
CA LYS A 331 20.12 6.35 -10.31
C LYS A 331 20.25 4.84 -10.39
N GLU A 332 21.44 4.35 -10.02
CA GLU A 332 21.82 2.93 -10.08
C GLU A 332 22.44 2.48 -8.75
N SER A 333 22.08 1.30 -8.27
CA SER A 333 22.66 0.65 -7.08
C SER A 333 22.83 -0.85 -7.32
N PRO A 334 23.81 -1.50 -6.66
CA PRO A 334 23.99 -2.93 -6.81
C PRO A 334 22.81 -3.72 -6.20
N SER A 335 22.56 -4.91 -6.73
CA SER A 335 21.56 -5.83 -6.21
C SER A 335 22.07 -7.28 -6.27
N ARG A 336 21.36 -8.20 -5.61
CA ARG A 336 21.58 -9.65 -5.76
C ARG A 336 20.28 -10.43 -5.55
N LEU A 337 20.33 -11.72 -5.81
CA LEU A 337 19.27 -12.62 -5.35
C LEU A 337 19.32 -12.78 -3.82
N GLY A 338 18.17 -12.59 -3.20
CA GLY A 338 17.89 -12.91 -1.81
C GLY A 338 16.86 -14.03 -1.66
N LYS A 339 16.19 -14.05 -0.52
CA LYS A 339 15.10 -14.99 -0.26
C LYS A 339 13.89 -14.58 -1.10
N GLY A 340 13.36 -15.51 -1.90
CA GLY A 340 12.19 -15.26 -2.74
C GLY A 340 12.43 -14.38 -3.96
N THR A 341 13.60 -13.72 -4.07
CA THR A 341 13.98 -12.90 -5.22
C THR A 341 14.15 -13.77 -6.45
N GLU A 342 13.38 -13.47 -7.48
CA GLU A 342 13.42 -14.16 -8.77
C GLU A 342 14.26 -13.40 -9.80
N PHE A 343 14.20 -12.07 -9.76
CA PHE A 343 14.92 -11.20 -10.68
C PHE A 343 15.52 -10.02 -9.91
N ALA A 344 16.76 -9.65 -10.24
CA ALA A 344 17.38 -8.43 -9.76
C ALA A 344 18.33 -7.85 -10.83
N TYR A 345 18.37 -6.53 -10.97
CA TYR A 345 19.24 -5.82 -11.90
C TYR A 345 19.57 -4.42 -11.40
N GLY A 346 20.86 -4.08 -11.34
CA GLY A 346 21.36 -2.86 -10.71
C GLY A 346 21.44 -1.60 -11.57
N HIS A 347 20.80 -1.56 -12.74
CA HIS A 347 20.85 -0.41 -13.65
C HIS A 347 19.46 0.17 -13.94
N LEU A 348 19.44 1.28 -14.69
CA LEU A 348 18.24 2.03 -15.06
C LEU A 348 17.12 1.19 -15.67
N GLY A 349 15.88 1.55 -15.37
CA GLY A 349 14.69 0.96 -15.97
C GLY A 349 13.41 1.27 -15.21
N PHE A 350 12.33 0.60 -15.62
CA PHE A 350 11.01 0.72 -14.98
C PHE A 350 10.19 -0.56 -15.17
N VAL A 351 9.04 -0.65 -14.50
CA VAL A 351 8.17 -1.83 -14.56
C VAL A 351 6.83 -1.48 -15.20
N GLN A 352 6.31 -2.40 -16.00
CA GLN A 352 4.95 -2.38 -16.53
C GLN A 352 4.18 -3.60 -16.00
N LEU A 353 2.99 -3.36 -15.47
CA LEU A 353 2.00 -4.37 -15.09
C LEU A 353 0.79 -4.28 -16.02
N ASP A 354 0.44 -5.38 -16.66
CA ASP A 354 -0.73 -5.49 -17.51
C ASP A 354 -1.78 -6.36 -16.81
N PHE A 355 -2.99 -5.84 -16.62
CA PHE A 355 -4.13 -6.55 -16.05
C PHE A 355 -5.17 -6.80 -17.13
N TYR A 356 -5.71 -8.01 -17.18
CA TYR A 356 -6.68 -8.46 -18.18
C TYR A 356 -8.10 -8.50 -17.57
N GLN A 357 -9.12 -8.63 -18.44
CA GLN A 357 -10.53 -8.61 -18.01
C GLN A 357 -10.87 -9.72 -17.01
N ASP A 358 -10.26 -10.89 -17.16
CA ASP A 358 -10.38 -12.03 -16.26
C ASP A 358 -9.61 -11.86 -14.94
N GLY A 359 -8.94 -10.72 -14.75
CA GLY A 359 -8.12 -10.44 -13.58
C GLY A 359 -6.74 -11.13 -13.59
N SER A 360 -6.37 -11.84 -14.67
CA SER A 360 -4.99 -12.29 -14.84
C SER A 360 -4.05 -11.11 -15.04
N SER A 361 -2.77 -11.29 -14.73
CA SER A 361 -1.79 -10.21 -14.84
C SER A 361 -0.41 -10.65 -15.29
N TRP A 362 0.26 -9.73 -15.98
CA TRP A 362 1.62 -9.89 -16.50
C TRP A 362 2.49 -8.73 -16.07
N MET A 363 3.75 -9.02 -15.77
CA MET A 363 4.75 -8.03 -15.36
C MET A 363 5.92 -8.04 -16.33
N GLN A 364 6.42 -6.86 -16.68
CA GLN A 364 7.55 -6.65 -17.58
C GLN A 364 8.51 -5.61 -17.01
N TYR A 365 9.79 -5.95 -16.93
CA TYR A 365 10.87 -5.00 -16.64
C TYR A 365 11.44 -4.47 -17.94
N TRP A 366 11.43 -3.15 -18.11
CA TRP A 366 11.96 -2.45 -19.28
C TRP A 366 13.27 -1.75 -18.93
N VAL A 367 14.27 -1.94 -19.78
CA VAL A 367 15.58 -1.29 -19.66
C VAL A 367 15.84 -0.47 -20.93
N PRO A 368 16.27 0.80 -20.80
CA PRO A 368 16.59 1.65 -21.94
C PRO A 368 17.85 1.19 -22.67
N GLU A 369 17.87 1.41 -23.98
CA GLU A 369 19.05 1.26 -24.82
C GLU A 369 19.54 2.64 -25.25
N GLY A 370 20.86 2.88 -25.16
CA GLY A 370 21.45 4.15 -25.58
C GLY A 370 20.87 5.35 -24.84
N ASP A 371 20.23 6.25 -25.56
CA ASP A 371 19.59 7.46 -25.02
C ASP A 371 18.17 7.22 -24.46
N GLY A 372 17.64 5.99 -24.56
CA GLY A 372 16.30 5.65 -24.11
C GLY A 372 15.21 5.82 -25.15
N SER A 373 15.54 6.22 -26.38
CA SER A 373 14.57 6.22 -27.49
C SER A 373 14.05 4.81 -27.82
N THR A 374 14.84 3.77 -27.53
CA THR A 374 14.44 2.36 -27.57
C THR A 374 14.77 1.68 -26.25
N GLY A 375 14.27 0.46 -26.09
CA GLY A 375 14.52 -0.36 -24.92
C GLY A 375 14.02 -1.77 -25.12
N GLN A 376 14.41 -2.63 -24.20
CA GLN A 376 14.11 -4.06 -24.24
C GLN A 376 13.47 -4.52 -22.92
N VAL A 377 12.65 -5.56 -23.03
CA VAL A 377 12.21 -6.31 -21.86
C VAL A 377 13.38 -7.18 -21.41
N VAL A 378 13.70 -7.14 -20.12
CA VAL A 378 14.79 -7.94 -19.53
C VAL A 378 14.28 -9.01 -18.56
N TYR A 379 13.02 -8.91 -18.15
CA TYR A 379 12.35 -9.95 -17.39
C TYR A 379 10.84 -9.84 -17.58
N ARG A 380 10.16 -10.98 -17.70
CA ARG A 380 8.70 -11.04 -17.80
C ARG A 380 8.13 -12.29 -17.15
N LYS A 381 6.98 -12.15 -16.49
CA LYS A 381 6.27 -13.25 -15.84
C LYS A 381 4.76 -13.00 -15.81
N GLN A 382 3.97 -14.07 -15.97
CA GLN A 382 2.58 -14.08 -15.54
C GLN A 382 2.54 -14.15 -14.01
N VAL A 383 2.11 -13.08 -13.35
CA VAL A 383 2.16 -13.01 -11.89
C VAL A 383 0.92 -13.65 -11.27
N LYS A 384 -0.26 -13.36 -11.85
CA LYS A 384 -1.53 -13.98 -11.44
C LYS A 384 -2.26 -14.58 -12.64
N GLY A 385 -2.88 -15.74 -12.40
CA GLY A 385 -3.93 -16.26 -13.28
C GLY A 385 -5.24 -15.49 -13.12
N PRO A 386 -6.31 -15.92 -13.81
CA PRO A 386 -7.63 -15.32 -13.65
C PRO A 386 -8.03 -15.22 -12.17
N LEU A 387 -8.72 -14.14 -11.81
CA LEU A 387 -9.39 -14.09 -10.51
C LEU A 387 -10.42 -15.22 -10.46
N PRO A 388 -10.62 -15.85 -9.30
CA PRO A 388 -11.65 -16.88 -9.18
C PRO A 388 -13.00 -16.30 -9.57
N ASP A 389 -13.75 -17.01 -10.40
CA ASP A 389 -15.16 -16.72 -10.60
C ASP A 389 -15.79 -16.76 -9.20
N ILE A 390 -16.27 -15.60 -8.74
CA ILE A 390 -17.21 -15.60 -7.63
C ILE A 390 -18.45 -16.24 -8.23
N VAL A 391 -18.62 -17.55 -8.00
CA VAL A 391 -19.83 -18.25 -8.43
C VAL A 391 -20.98 -17.54 -7.73
N GLU A 392 -21.69 -16.72 -8.49
CA GLU A 392 -22.96 -16.12 -8.11
C GLU A 392 -23.97 -17.26 -7.88
N GLU A 393 -23.90 -17.91 -6.72
CA GLU A 393 -25.09 -18.49 -6.11
C GLU A 393 -25.85 -17.34 -5.44
N VAL A 394 -26.24 -16.32 -6.21
CA VAL A 394 -27.29 -15.43 -5.77
C VAL A 394 -28.53 -16.30 -5.72
N ALA A 395 -28.98 -16.65 -4.52
CA ALA A 395 -30.22 -17.39 -4.35
C ALA A 395 -31.32 -16.66 -5.14
N ASP A 396 -31.83 -17.26 -6.21
CA ASP A 396 -32.91 -16.63 -7.00
C ASP A 396 -34.23 -16.54 -6.24
N ASP A 397 -34.33 -17.23 -5.10
CA ASP A 397 -35.49 -17.27 -4.22
C ASP A 397 -35.15 -16.66 -2.85
N PHE A 398 -35.50 -15.39 -2.67
CA PHE A 398 -35.44 -14.72 -1.38
C PHE A 398 -36.83 -14.75 -0.72
N PRO A 399 -36.93 -15.07 0.58
CA PRO A 399 -38.20 -15.03 1.28
C PRO A 399 -38.78 -13.61 1.27
N PRO A 400 -40.11 -13.45 1.27
CA PRO A 400 -40.75 -12.13 1.34
C PRO A 400 -40.25 -11.34 2.54
N ILE A 401 -39.76 -10.13 2.30
CA ILE A 401 -39.26 -9.24 3.35
C ILE A 401 -40.45 -8.67 4.14
N PRO A 402 -40.59 -8.97 5.45
CA PRO A 402 -41.62 -8.34 6.28
C PRO A 402 -41.34 -6.84 6.42
N ASP A 403 -42.35 -6.03 6.73
CA ASP A 403 -42.13 -4.58 6.94
C ASP A 403 -41.35 -4.29 8.24
N SER A 404 -41.38 -5.22 9.20
CA SER A 404 -40.67 -5.13 10.47
C SER A 404 -40.55 -6.49 11.14
N VAL A 405 -39.54 -6.64 11.99
CA VAL A 405 -39.30 -7.84 12.81
C VAL A 405 -39.16 -7.47 14.29
N ASP A 406 -39.66 -8.33 15.18
CA ASP A 406 -39.37 -8.25 16.60
C ASP A 406 -38.10 -9.06 16.88
N MET A 407 -37.03 -8.40 17.32
CA MET A 407 -35.74 -9.06 17.56
C MET A 407 -35.00 -8.40 18.73
N PRO A 408 -34.10 -9.13 19.42
CA PRO A 408 -33.20 -8.50 20.36
C PRO A 408 -32.29 -7.50 19.64
N ILE A 409 -31.84 -6.46 20.34
CA ILE A 409 -30.87 -5.49 19.78
C ILE A 409 -29.56 -6.18 19.33
N SER A 410 -29.21 -7.30 19.97
CA SER A 410 -28.04 -8.12 19.68
C SER A 410 -28.41 -9.60 19.59
N GLN A 411 -27.78 -10.32 18.66
CA GLN A 411 -27.86 -11.78 18.57
C GLN A 411 -27.02 -12.47 19.65
N THR A 412 -26.06 -11.76 20.24
CA THR A 412 -25.30 -12.25 21.39
C THR A 412 -26.14 -12.17 22.67
N ASP A 413 -26.25 -13.28 23.40
CA ASP A 413 -26.87 -13.29 24.73
C ASP A 413 -25.89 -12.72 25.77
N PHE A 414 -26.19 -11.53 26.26
CA PHE A 414 -25.40 -10.86 27.29
C PHE A 414 -25.85 -11.20 28.72
N LYS A 415 -26.70 -12.21 28.95
CA LYS A 415 -27.09 -12.57 30.32
C LYS A 415 -25.89 -13.05 31.13
N LYS A 416 -25.60 -12.34 32.22
CA LYS A 416 -24.53 -12.67 33.17
C LYS A 416 -25.06 -12.70 34.60
N GLY A 417 -24.47 -13.56 35.43
CA GLY A 417 -24.85 -13.70 36.83
C GLY A 417 -24.27 -12.59 37.72
N LYS A 418 -24.80 -12.45 38.94
CA LYS A 418 -24.40 -11.39 39.89
C LYS A 418 -22.89 -11.38 40.22
N LEU A 419 -22.26 -12.55 40.26
CA LEU A 419 -20.81 -12.64 40.50
C LEU A 419 -20.01 -12.06 39.33
N TRP A 420 -20.48 -12.24 38.10
CA TRP A 420 -19.84 -11.66 36.91
C TRP A 420 -20.01 -10.14 36.90
N SER A 421 -21.24 -9.64 37.09
CA SER A 421 -21.49 -8.19 37.19
C SER A 421 -20.70 -7.53 38.31
N PHE A 422 -20.46 -8.23 39.42
CA PHE A 422 -19.64 -7.70 40.52
C PHE A 422 -18.19 -7.40 40.07
N PHE A 423 -17.57 -8.29 39.29
CA PHE A 423 -16.18 -8.12 38.85
C PHE A 423 -16.06 -7.24 37.60
N TRP A 424 -17.04 -7.28 36.70
CA TRP A 424 -16.97 -6.66 35.37
C TRP A 424 -17.96 -5.51 35.17
N GLY A 425 -18.64 -5.05 36.22
CA GLY A 425 -19.65 -3.99 36.16
C GLY A 425 -20.99 -4.44 35.60
N GLU A 426 -22.04 -3.60 35.72
CA GLU A 426 -23.41 -3.92 35.27
C GLU A 426 -23.61 -3.76 33.75
N HIS A 427 -22.89 -2.82 33.12
CA HIS A 427 -22.94 -2.54 31.68
C HIS A 427 -24.38 -2.28 31.14
N TYR A 428 -24.56 -2.26 29.82
CA TYR A 428 -25.87 -2.11 29.15
C TYR A 428 -26.45 -3.47 28.70
N ARG A 429 -26.13 -4.57 29.39
CA ARG A 429 -26.50 -5.94 28.98
C ARG A 429 -28.01 -6.12 28.78
N ASP A 430 -28.81 -5.52 29.65
CA ASP A 430 -30.28 -5.56 29.54
C ASP A 430 -30.78 -4.83 28.28
N VAL A 431 -30.08 -3.76 27.86
CA VAL A 431 -30.41 -3.04 26.63
C VAL A 431 -30.07 -3.89 25.41
N TYR A 432 -28.89 -4.52 25.37
CA TYR A 432 -28.51 -5.43 24.29
C TYR A 432 -29.48 -6.62 24.13
N ASN A 433 -30.03 -7.12 25.25
CA ASN A 433 -30.99 -8.22 25.26
C ASN A 433 -32.46 -7.78 25.07
N ALA A 434 -32.75 -6.48 24.99
CA ALA A 434 -34.10 -5.97 24.85
C ALA A 434 -34.66 -6.31 23.47
N VAL A 435 -35.86 -6.90 23.42
CA VAL A 435 -36.57 -7.17 22.17
C VAL A 435 -37.30 -5.90 21.73
N VAL A 436 -37.00 -5.45 20.52
CA VAL A 436 -37.59 -4.25 19.91
C VAL A 436 -38.14 -4.58 18.53
N LYS A 437 -39.16 -3.83 18.12
CA LYS A 437 -39.70 -3.89 16.76
C LYS A 437 -38.85 -3.04 15.84
N VAL A 438 -38.19 -3.66 14.87
CA VAL A 438 -37.24 -3.01 13.96
C VAL A 438 -37.78 -3.03 12.53
N PRO A 439 -37.82 -1.90 11.80
CA PRO A 439 -38.22 -1.89 10.39
C PRO A 439 -37.19 -2.61 9.52
N SER A 440 -37.66 -3.33 8.51
CA SER A 440 -36.77 -3.98 7.54
C SER A 440 -36.32 -2.99 6.46
N LEU A 441 -35.04 -3.03 6.11
CA LEU A 441 -34.46 -2.24 5.04
C LEU A 441 -34.59 -3.01 3.73
N LYS A 442 -35.55 -2.59 2.90
CA LYS A 442 -35.69 -3.01 1.50
C LYS A 442 -34.84 -2.08 0.64
N LEU A 443 -33.77 -2.61 0.04
CA LEU A 443 -32.75 -1.81 -0.63
C LEU A 443 -33.26 -1.25 -1.95
N ASP A 444 -34.13 -1.95 -2.67
CA ASP A 444 -34.77 -1.51 -3.91
C ASP A 444 -35.74 -0.33 -3.71
N GLU A 445 -36.44 -0.28 -2.57
CA GLU A 445 -37.40 0.78 -2.25
C GLU A 445 -36.75 2.00 -1.58
N PHE A 446 -35.71 1.80 -0.77
CA PHE A 446 -35.16 2.86 0.06
C PHE A 446 -34.45 3.93 -0.78
N LYS A 447 -34.96 5.17 -0.72
CA LYS A 447 -34.36 6.36 -1.36
C LYS A 447 -34.10 6.22 -2.86
N GLY A 448 -34.88 5.39 -3.56
CA GLY A 448 -34.77 5.18 -5.00
C GLY A 448 -33.84 4.03 -5.40
N GLY A 449 -33.41 3.21 -4.44
CA GLY A 449 -32.54 2.06 -4.68
C GLY A 449 -31.17 2.28 -4.07
N LEU A 450 -30.74 1.34 -3.23
CA LEU A 450 -29.39 1.27 -2.65
C LEU A 450 -28.61 0.15 -3.31
N LYS A 451 -27.44 0.47 -3.86
CA LYS A 451 -26.49 -0.51 -4.40
C LYS A 451 -25.32 -0.65 -3.44
N PRO A 452 -24.97 -1.88 -3.01
CA PRO A 452 -23.75 -2.10 -2.24
C PRO A 452 -22.52 -1.62 -3.02
N GLU A 453 -21.64 -0.89 -2.34
CA GLU A 453 -20.42 -0.33 -2.92
C GLU A 453 -19.19 -1.03 -2.31
N LYS A 454 -19.06 -0.98 -0.98
CA LYS A 454 -17.84 -1.39 -0.28
C LYS A 454 -18.08 -1.84 1.15
N ARG A 455 -17.40 -2.91 1.59
CA ARG A 455 -17.35 -3.32 3.02
C ARG A 455 -16.44 -2.39 3.81
N GLY A 456 -16.80 -2.13 5.07
CA GLY A 456 -15.97 -1.45 6.05
C GLY A 456 -16.20 -1.99 7.46
N GLY A 457 -15.91 -1.15 8.46
CA GLY A 457 -16.34 -1.34 9.85
C GLY A 457 -15.19 -1.60 10.84
N GLY A 458 -13.95 -1.45 10.37
CA GLY A 458 -12.73 -1.55 11.17
C GLY A 458 -12.59 -2.85 11.97
N TYR A 459 -12.02 -2.74 13.18
CA TYR A 459 -11.72 -3.86 14.07
C TYR A 459 -12.89 -4.45 14.85
N GLN A 460 -14.05 -3.79 14.89
CA GLN A 460 -15.13 -4.22 15.80
C GLN A 460 -16.44 -4.57 15.10
N THR A 461 -16.77 -3.97 13.98
CA THR A 461 -18.11 -4.12 13.38
C THR A 461 -18.04 -4.50 11.91
N ASN A 462 -19.14 -5.03 11.38
CA ASN A 462 -19.36 -5.12 9.95
C ASN A 462 -20.06 -3.85 9.50
N SER A 463 -19.53 -3.14 8.51
CA SER A 463 -20.31 -2.14 7.81
C SER A 463 -20.31 -2.38 6.31
N LEU A 464 -21.37 -1.93 5.66
CA LEU A 464 -21.53 -1.95 4.22
C LEU A 464 -21.94 -0.55 3.80
N ARG A 465 -21.15 0.04 2.91
CA ARG A 465 -21.47 1.31 2.26
C ARG A 465 -22.34 1.02 1.05
N PHE A 466 -23.35 1.84 0.88
CA PHE A 466 -24.28 1.81 -0.24
C PHE A 466 -24.25 3.16 -0.94
N GLU A 467 -24.51 3.14 -2.24
CA GLU A 467 -24.69 4.34 -3.05
C GLU A 467 -26.06 4.31 -3.72
N THR A 468 -26.64 5.49 -3.89
CA THR A 468 -27.88 5.73 -4.65
C THR A 468 -27.54 6.18 -6.06
N GLU A 469 -28.50 6.11 -7.00
CA GLU A 469 -28.26 6.56 -8.38
C GLU A 469 -27.88 8.05 -8.50
N ASP A 470 -28.27 8.88 -7.52
CA ASP A 470 -27.90 10.30 -7.44
C ASP A 470 -26.59 10.57 -6.68
N GLY A 471 -25.82 9.52 -6.37
CA GLY A 471 -24.47 9.59 -5.79
C GLY A 471 -24.43 9.82 -4.28
N LYS A 472 -25.55 9.71 -3.55
CA LYS A 472 -25.54 9.81 -2.09
C LYS A 472 -25.15 8.50 -1.46
N GLN A 473 -24.20 8.56 -0.52
CA GLN A 473 -23.72 7.41 0.22
C GLN A 473 -24.47 7.21 1.54
N TYR A 474 -24.76 5.94 1.84
CA TYR A 474 -25.35 5.46 3.09
C TYR A 474 -24.47 4.37 3.66
N VAL A 475 -24.50 4.18 4.98
CA VAL A 475 -23.72 3.11 5.64
C VAL A 475 -24.64 2.37 6.59
N VAL A 476 -24.70 1.04 6.43
CA VAL A 476 -25.25 0.15 7.45
C VAL A 476 -24.10 -0.39 8.27
N ARG A 477 -24.26 -0.42 9.60
CA ARG A 477 -23.26 -0.94 10.55
C ARG A 477 -23.94 -1.90 11.51
N SER A 478 -23.32 -3.06 11.75
CA SER A 478 -23.80 -4.04 12.72
C SER A 478 -23.78 -3.45 14.14
N ILE A 479 -24.83 -3.72 14.91
CA ILE A 479 -24.84 -3.44 16.36
C ILE A 479 -23.91 -4.41 17.08
N ASP A 480 -23.95 -5.68 16.67
CA ASP A 480 -23.06 -6.71 17.18
C ASP A 480 -21.63 -6.48 16.70
N LYS A 481 -20.71 -6.70 17.65
CA LYS A 481 -19.28 -6.56 17.45
C LYS A 481 -18.60 -7.93 17.39
N ASP A 482 -17.66 -8.07 16.48
CA ASP A 482 -16.90 -9.32 16.29
C ASP A 482 -15.56 -9.25 17.04
N PRO A 483 -15.41 -9.97 18.17
CA PRO A 483 -14.19 -9.94 18.98
C PRO A 483 -13.02 -10.69 18.33
N SER A 484 -13.28 -11.58 17.35
CA SER A 484 -12.23 -12.36 16.69
C SER A 484 -11.30 -11.47 15.86
N ARG A 485 -11.77 -10.27 15.52
CA ARG A 485 -11.03 -9.22 14.82
C ARG A 485 -10.06 -8.46 15.72
N THR A 486 -10.32 -8.44 17.03
CA THR A 486 -9.50 -7.73 18.02
C THR A 486 -8.46 -8.65 18.66
N LEU A 487 -8.73 -9.95 18.77
CA LEU A 487 -7.88 -10.90 19.46
C LEU A 487 -7.10 -11.77 18.48
N GLY A 488 -5.77 -11.72 18.55
CA GLY A 488 -4.90 -12.66 17.85
C GLY A 488 -4.81 -14.02 18.53
N TYR A 489 -4.31 -15.03 17.81
CA TYR A 489 -3.94 -16.32 18.40
C TYR A 489 -2.83 -16.15 19.47
N PRO A 490 -2.89 -16.85 20.62
CA PRO A 490 -3.90 -17.85 21.03
C PRO A 490 -5.08 -17.26 21.82
N PHE A 491 -5.15 -15.94 22.00
CA PHE A 491 -6.16 -15.31 22.86
C PHE A 491 -7.58 -15.44 22.30
N ASN A 492 -7.72 -15.49 20.97
CA ASN A 492 -9.00 -15.74 20.30
C ASN A 492 -9.62 -17.10 20.66
N GLU A 493 -8.82 -18.10 21.04
CA GLU A 493 -9.27 -19.43 21.50
C GLU A 493 -9.42 -19.54 23.03
N SER A 494 -9.21 -18.45 23.77
CA SER A 494 -9.20 -18.43 25.23
C SER A 494 -10.45 -17.78 25.84
N PHE A 495 -10.58 -17.85 27.17
CA PHE A 495 -11.65 -17.16 27.92
C PHE A 495 -11.62 -15.63 27.74
N VAL A 496 -10.49 -15.07 27.29
CA VAL A 496 -10.34 -13.63 27.01
C VAL A 496 -11.35 -13.17 25.95
N THR A 497 -11.68 -14.02 24.98
CA THR A 497 -12.71 -13.72 23.97
C THR A 497 -14.06 -13.44 24.62
N GLU A 498 -14.45 -14.18 25.66
CA GLU A 498 -15.72 -13.97 26.36
C GLU A 498 -15.73 -12.64 27.13
N VAL A 499 -14.61 -12.29 27.75
CA VAL A 499 -14.44 -11.00 28.46
C VAL A 499 -14.50 -9.83 27.48
N VAL A 500 -13.81 -9.92 26.33
CA VAL A 500 -13.84 -8.86 25.31
C VAL A 500 -15.22 -8.72 24.70
N LYS A 501 -15.90 -9.83 24.39
CA LYS A 501 -17.32 -9.82 23.95
C LYS A 501 -18.17 -9.07 24.96
N ASP A 502 -18.08 -9.45 26.23
CA ASP A 502 -18.87 -8.85 27.30
C ASP A 502 -18.55 -7.36 27.50
N ASN A 503 -17.29 -6.95 27.36
CA ASN A 503 -16.87 -5.56 27.45
C ASN A 503 -17.50 -4.66 26.37
N PHE A 504 -17.92 -5.21 25.23
CA PHE A 504 -18.66 -4.42 24.24
C PHE A 504 -19.99 -3.88 24.78
N SER A 505 -20.60 -4.57 25.75
CA SER A 505 -21.81 -4.10 26.42
C SER A 505 -21.58 -2.91 27.35
N ALA A 506 -20.32 -2.52 27.63
CA ALA A 506 -20.01 -1.34 28.42
C ALA A 506 -20.45 -0.04 27.73
N SER A 507 -20.52 -0.02 26.40
CA SER A 507 -21.07 1.09 25.61
C SER A 507 -22.55 0.88 25.28
N HIS A 508 -23.34 1.94 25.26
CA HIS A 508 -24.76 1.84 24.88
C HIS A 508 -24.89 1.46 23.38
N PRO A 509 -25.67 0.42 23.00
CA PRO A 509 -25.71 -0.11 21.64
C PRO A 509 -26.26 0.89 20.62
N LEU A 510 -27.20 1.73 21.04
CA LEU A 510 -27.88 2.71 20.19
C LEU A 510 -27.40 4.16 20.43
N SER A 511 -26.19 4.36 20.95
CA SER A 511 -25.67 5.69 21.35
C SER A 511 -25.66 6.74 20.22
N ALA A 512 -25.56 6.31 18.96
CA ALA A 512 -25.59 7.20 17.80
C ALA A 512 -26.94 7.94 17.64
N ILE A 513 -28.06 7.31 18.02
CA ILE A 513 -29.41 7.88 17.89
C ILE A 513 -29.62 9.09 18.81
N PRO A 514 -29.38 9.02 20.13
CA PRO A 514 -29.46 10.19 20.99
C PRO A 514 -28.36 11.22 20.68
N ALA A 515 -27.18 10.79 20.23
CA ALA A 515 -26.13 11.74 19.82
C ALA A 515 -26.59 12.64 18.66
N ALA A 516 -27.28 12.09 17.66
CA ALA A 516 -27.88 12.85 16.57
C ALA A 516 -28.91 13.88 17.08
N ARG A 517 -29.75 13.51 18.06
CA ARG A 517 -30.72 14.45 18.67
C ARG A 517 -30.06 15.58 19.45
N LEU A 518 -28.96 15.29 20.13
CA LEU A 518 -28.17 16.31 20.83
C LEU A 518 -27.50 17.27 19.83
N ALA A 519 -26.96 16.73 18.73
CA ALA A 519 -26.35 17.53 17.66
C ALA A 519 -27.38 18.44 16.96
N GLU A 520 -28.57 17.90 16.66
CA GLU A 520 -29.72 18.66 16.15
C GLU A 520 -30.07 19.83 17.07
N ALA A 521 -30.12 19.60 18.38
CA ALA A 521 -30.48 20.61 19.37
C ALA A 521 -29.47 21.78 19.47
N VAL A 522 -28.20 21.56 19.11
CA VAL A 522 -27.14 22.58 19.14
C VAL A 522 -26.80 23.14 17.75
N GLY A 523 -27.52 22.72 16.71
CA GLY A 523 -27.42 23.29 15.36
C GLY A 523 -26.13 22.96 14.62
N ILE A 524 -25.49 21.81 14.91
CA ILE A 524 -24.32 21.32 14.17
C ILE A 524 -24.73 20.26 13.17
N TYR A 525 -23.95 20.07 12.10
CA TYR A 525 -24.20 19.00 11.13
C TYR A 525 -24.13 17.61 11.79
N TYR A 526 -25.05 16.72 11.40
CA TYR A 526 -25.19 15.39 11.97
C TYR A 526 -25.72 14.40 10.93
N THR A 527 -25.48 13.11 11.19
CA THR A 527 -26.13 12.00 10.48
C THR A 527 -27.41 11.61 11.20
N ASP A 528 -28.41 11.08 10.49
CA ASP A 528 -29.70 10.61 11.06
C ASP A 528 -29.72 9.07 11.15
N PRO A 529 -29.03 8.45 12.14
CA PRO A 529 -28.94 7.01 12.26
C PRO A 529 -30.29 6.40 12.62
N LYS A 530 -30.62 5.28 11.97
CA LYS A 530 -31.85 4.51 12.20
C LYS A 530 -31.50 3.06 12.50
N LEU A 531 -32.23 2.46 13.44
CA LEU A 531 -32.16 1.03 13.67
C LEU A 531 -32.99 0.33 12.59
N VAL A 532 -32.36 -0.57 11.84
CA VAL A 532 -32.97 -1.33 10.75
C VAL A 532 -32.56 -2.79 10.83
N TYR A 533 -33.42 -3.68 10.35
CA TYR A 533 -33.10 -5.08 10.09
C TYR A 533 -32.76 -5.20 8.59
N LEU A 534 -31.61 -5.78 8.27
CA LEU A 534 -31.16 -6.00 6.90
C LEU A 534 -31.36 -7.48 6.56
N PRO A 535 -32.47 -7.87 5.90
CA PRO A 535 -32.70 -9.25 5.51
C PRO A 535 -31.92 -9.62 4.25
N ALA A 536 -31.79 -10.93 4.02
CA ALA A 536 -31.32 -11.47 2.74
C ALA A 536 -32.23 -10.98 1.61
N GLN A 537 -31.62 -10.41 0.57
CA GLN A 537 -32.32 -9.85 -0.57
C GLN A 537 -31.41 -9.77 -1.79
N LYS A 538 -32.00 -9.70 -2.97
CA LYS A 538 -31.27 -9.71 -4.25
C LYS A 538 -30.25 -8.59 -4.34
N GLU A 539 -30.62 -7.40 -3.89
CA GLU A 539 -29.80 -6.19 -3.96
C GLU A 539 -28.55 -6.26 -3.09
N LEU A 540 -28.48 -7.18 -2.12
CA LEU A 540 -27.24 -7.44 -1.35
C LEU A 540 -26.23 -8.30 -2.11
N ASP A 541 -26.64 -9.02 -3.16
CA ASP A 541 -25.73 -9.81 -4.01
C ASP A 541 -24.74 -10.67 -3.18
N ILE A 542 -23.43 -10.61 -3.47
CA ILE A 542 -22.33 -11.30 -2.76
C ILE A 542 -22.19 -10.94 -1.27
N TYR A 543 -22.97 -9.98 -0.77
CA TYR A 543 -22.95 -9.54 0.62
C TYR A 543 -23.97 -10.28 1.50
N ASN A 544 -24.90 -11.05 0.90
CA ASN A 544 -25.94 -11.77 1.65
C ASN A 544 -25.36 -12.64 2.77
N ASP A 545 -24.38 -13.51 2.48
CA ASP A 545 -23.81 -14.45 3.47
C ASP A 545 -23.19 -13.78 4.70
N GLU A 546 -22.72 -12.54 4.57
CA GLU A 546 -22.01 -11.82 5.64
C GLU A 546 -22.89 -10.81 6.40
N PHE A 547 -23.99 -10.33 5.79
CA PHE A 547 -24.76 -9.20 6.30
C PHE A 547 -26.24 -9.46 6.58
N ALA A 548 -26.81 -10.53 6.03
CA ALA A 548 -28.24 -10.85 6.13
C ALA A 548 -28.65 -11.60 7.40
#